data_AF-A0A343B738-F1
#
_entry.id   AF-A0A343B738-F1
#
_cell.length_a   1.000
_cell.length_b   1.000
_cell.length_c   1.000
_cell.angle_alpha   90.00
_cell.angle_beta   90.00
_cell.angle_gamma   90.00
#
_symmetry.space_group_name_H-M   'P 1'
#
loop_
_entity.id
_entity.type
_entity.pdbx_description
1 polymer ?
#
loop_
_entity_poly.entity_id
_entity_poly.type
_entity_poly.pdbx_seq_one_letter_code
_entity_poly.pdbx_strand_id
1 'polypeptide(L)'
;MKSNTKFLPGNLHSILIGLMLGDGHIYKTSTTSNSRFEISFGKDRELFADWISNLFKDYSNTGLRLISIKVSGLFCLHFNYRFKLKLYLFLIIIIISSMKLIMNHGNIKKLYLIIFWILWTLLF
;
A
#
# COMPACT_ATOMS: atom_id res chain seq x y z
N MET A 1 -23.54 1.77 6.48
CA MET A 1 -23.04 0.50 7.08
C MET A 1 -21.52 0.54 7.10
N LYS A 2 -20.86 0.42 8.27
CA LYS A 2 -19.41 0.17 8.32
C LYS A 2 -19.21 -1.30 7.98
N SER A 3 -18.80 -1.59 6.74
CA SER A 3 -18.42 -2.94 6.34
C SER A 3 -17.23 -3.40 7.20
N ASN A 4 -17.26 -4.65 7.63
CA ASN A 4 -16.25 -5.26 8.49
C ASN A 4 -15.03 -5.63 7.62
N THR A 5 -14.39 -4.62 7.01
CA THR A 5 -13.33 -4.78 6.00
C THR A 5 -11.97 -5.03 6.65
N LYS A 6 -11.88 -6.09 7.48
CA LYS A 6 -10.59 -6.52 8.03
C LYS A 6 -9.61 -7.02 6.95
N PHE A 7 -10.13 -7.41 5.79
CA PHE A 7 -9.34 -7.97 4.69
C PHE A 7 -9.63 -7.25 3.37
N LEU A 8 -8.56 -7.03 2.59
CA LEU A 8 -8.65 -6.57 1.20
C LEU A 8 -9.03 -7.77 0.30
N PRO A 9 -9.99 -7.62 -0.62
CA PRO A 9 -10.22 -8.54 -1.73
C PRO A 9 -8.93 -8.86 -2.49
N GLY A 10 -8.83 -10.07 -3.04
CA GLY A 10 -7.62 -10.56 -3.71
C GLY A 10 -7.12 -9.65 -4.85
N ASN A 11 -8.04 -9.11 -5.65
CA ASN A 11 -7.70 -8.15 -6.72
C ASN A 11 -7.09 -6.84 -6.16
N LEU A 12 -7.64 -6.30 -5.06
CA LEU A 12 -7.11 -5.12 -4.40
C LEU A 12 -5.75 -5.38 -3.75
N HIS A 13 -5.51 -6.61 -3.27
CA HIS A 13 -4.20 -7.02 -2.76
C HIS A 13 -3.11 -6.91 -3.82
N SER A 14 -3.33 -7.49 -5.01
CA SER A 14 -2.35 -7.44 -6.09
C SER A 14 -2.05 -6.01 -6.53
N ILE A 15 -3.08 -5.17 -6.61
CA ILE A 15 -2.92 -3.75 -6.94
C ILE A 15 -2.12 -3.04 -5.85
N LEU A 16 -2.43 -3.27 -4.58
CA LEU A 16 -1.70 -2.68 -3.45
C LEU A 16 -0.22 -3.09 -3.48
N ILE A 17 0.09 -4.36 -3.76
CA ILE A 17 1.49 -4.82 -3.90
C ILE A 17 2.19 -4.08 -5.04
N GLY A 18 1.53 -3.92 -6.20
CA GLY A 18 2.07 -3.15 -7.30
C GLY A 18 2.37 -1.70 -6.92
N LEU A 19 1.45 -1.05 -6.19
CA LEU A 19 1.64 0.32 -5.68
C LEU A 19 2.79 0.39 -4.67
N MET A 20 2.95 -0.62 -3.82
CA MET A 20 4.05 -0.71 -2.84
C MET A 20 5.41 -0.92 -3.49
N LEU A 21 5.47 -1.65 -4.61
CA LEU A 21 6.72 -1.87 -5.36
C LEU A 21 7.15 -0.66 -6.19
N GLY A 22 6.21 0.23 -6.53
CA GLY A 22 6.48 1.49 -7.20
C GLY A 22 6.91 2.57 -6.21
N ASP A 23 5.99 3.49 -5.90
CA ASP A 23 6.26 4.71 -5.11
C ASP A 23 5.54 4.72 -3.74
N GLY A 24 4.88 3.62 -3.38
CA GLY A 24 4.11 3.52 -2.15
C GLY A 24 4.99 3.21 -0.93
N HIS A 25 4.78 3.94 0.16
CA HIS A 25 5.52 3.75 1.41
C HIS A 25 4.62 3.27 2.55
N ILE A 26 5.18 2.40 3.39
CA ILE A 26 4.55 1.97 4.64
C ILE A 26 5.28 2.59 5.81
N TYR A 27 4.52 3.17 6.73
CA TYR A 27 5.06 3.73 7.96
C TYR A 27 4.17 3.40 9.17
N LYS A 28 4.79 3.41 10.36
CA LYS A 28 4.11 3.35 11.66
C LYS A 28 4.44 4.61 12.43
N THR A 29 3.46 5.15 13.15
CA THR A 29 3.68 6.30 14.04
C THR A 29 4.14 5.89 15.44
N SER A 30 3.88 4.65 15.84
CA SER A 30 4.36 4.05 17.09
C SER A 30 4.42 2.52 16.98
N THR A 31 5.10 1.88 17.93
CA THR A 31 5.23 0.42 18.02
C THR A 31 3.86 -0.28 18.12
N THR A 32 2.92 0.32 18.84
CA THR A 32 1.56 -0.20 19.09
C THR A 32 0.53 0.22 18.02
N SER A 33 0.83 1.21 17.19
CA SER A 33 -0.10 1.68 16.15
C SER A 33 -0.25 0.67 15.00
N ASN A 34 -1.39 0.74 14.30
CA ASN A 34 -1.51 0.08 12.99
C ASN A 34 -0.63 0.80 11.97
N SER A 35 -0.08 0.03 11.05
CA SER A 35 0.68 0.58 9.94
C SER A 35 -0.22 1.32 8.95
N ARG A 36 0.37 2.28 8.24
CA ARG A 36 -0.30 3.06 7.22
C ARG A 36 0.49 2.93 5.94
N PHE A 37 -0.24 2.67 4.87
CA PHE A 37 0.28 2.83 3.53
C PHE A 37 -0.05 4.22 3.05
N GLU A 38 0.91 4.86 2.40
CA GLU A 38 0.76 6.18 1.80
C GLU A 38 1.46 6.17 0.45
N ILE A 39 0.86 6.86 -0.50
CA ILE A 39 1.43 7.06 -1.83
C ILE A 39 1.12 8.48 -2.26
N SER A 40 2.06 9.09 -2.97
CA SER A 40 1.87 10.40 -3.56
C SER A 40 2.04 10.29 -5.08
N PHE A 41 1.09 10.83 -5.82
CA PHE A 41 1.12 10.92 -7.26
C PHE A 41 1.51 12.34 -7.68
N GLY A 42 2.25 12.46 -8.77
CA GLY A 42 2.59 13.75 -9.38
C GLY A 42 1.35 14.51 -9.84
N LYS A 43 1.50 15.83 -10.02
CA LYS A 43 0.44 16.74 -10.46
C LYS A 43 -0.26 16.33 -11.78
N ASP A 44 0.45 15.62 -12.64
CA ASP A 44 0.00 15.16 -13.96
C ASP A 44 -0.84 13.88 -13.91
N ARG A 45 -0.99 13.28 -12.72
CA ARG A 45 -1.62 11.97 -12.53
C ARG A 45 -2.92 12.02 -11.73
N GLU A 46 -3.63 13.14 -11.77
CA GLU A 46 -4.88 13.34 -11.03
C GLU A 46 -5.90 12.23 -11.29
N LEU A 47 -6.20 11.93 -12.55
CA LEU A 47 -7.19 10.90 -12.92
C LEU A 47 -6.81 9.51 -12.38
N PHE A 48 -5.51 9.17 -12.42
CA PHE A 48 -5.02 7.92 -11.88
C PHE A 48 -5.10 7.90 -10.34
N ALA A 49 -4.75 9.01 -9.71
CA ALA A 49 -4.82 9.17 -8.26
C ALA A 49 -6.27 9.06 -7.75
N ASP A 50 -7.22 9.65 -8.47
CA ASP A 50 -8.64 9.57 -8.16
C ASP A 50 -9.19 8.15 -8.39
N TRP A 51 -8.80 7.50 -9.49
CA TRP A 51 -9.16 6.11 -9.75
C TRP A 51 -8.69 5.16 -8.62
N ILE A 52 -7.42 5.27 -8.20
CA ILE A 52 -6.88 4.50 -7.08
C ILE A 52 -7.62 4.84 -5.78
N SER A 53 -7.85 6.11 -5.48
CA SER A 53 -8.56 6.53 -4.26
C SER A 53 -9.97 5.94 -4.21
N ASN A 54 -10.70 5.97 -5.32
CA ASN A 54 -12.04 5.41 -5.45
C ASN A 54 -12.04 3.88 -5.30
N LEU A 55 -11.02 3.22 -5.85
CA LEU A 55 -10.86 1.77 -5.75
C LEU A 55 -10.70 1.28 -4.30
N PHE A 56 -10.00 2.05 -3.46
CA PHE A 56 -9.78 1.73 -2.06
C PHE A 56 -10.59 2.62 -1.10
N LYS A 57 -11.68 3.26 -1.55
CA LYS A 57 -12.45 4.23 -0.75
C LYS A 57 -12.94 3.65 0.58
N ASP A 58 -13.33 2.38 0.59
CA ASP A 58 -13.86 1.69 1.78
C ASP A 58 -12.75 1.31 2.79
N TYR A 59 -11.48 1.48 2.39
CA TYR A 59 -10.28 1.17 3.17
C TYR A 59 -9.48 2.44 3.53
N SER A 60 -9.92 3.60 3.05
CA SER A 60 -9.35 4.91 3.35
C SER A 60 -10.29 5.73 4.21
N ASN A 61 -9.76 6.38 5.24
CA ASN A 61 -10.55 7.30 6.07
C ASN A 61 -10.58 8.73 5.53
N THR A 62 -9.71 9.05 4.57
CA THR A 62 -9.39 10.44 4.24
C THR A 62 -9.57 10.79 2.77
N GLY A 63 -9.76 9.78 1.90
CA GLY A 63 -9.80 9.95 0.45
C GLY A 63 -8.50 10.53 -0.11
N LEU A 64 -8.58 11.00 -1.36
CA LEU A 64 -7.50 11.72 -2.02
C LEU A 64 -7.35 13.13 -1.45
N ARG A 65 -6.11 13.56 -1.23
CA ARG A 65 -5.80 14.90 -0.73
C ARG A 65 -4.77 15.58 -1.62
N LEU A 66 -5.00 16.83 -1.97
CA LEU A 66 -4.00 17.67 -2.62
C LEU A 66 -3.05 18.24 -1.56
N ILE A 67 -1.75 18.10 -1.80
CA ILE A 67 -0.71 18.60 -0.89
C ILE A 67 0.21 19.53 -1.65
N SER A 68 0.21 20.79 -1.24
CA SER A 68 1.16 21.80 -1.70
C SER A 68 2.50 21.64 -0.98
N ILE A 69 3.56 21.48 -1.75
CA ILE A 69 4.95 21.43 -1.29
C ILE A 69 5.56 22.81 -1.58
N LYS A 70 5.94 23.51 -0.51
CA LYS A 70 6.66 24.77 -0.62
C LYS A 70 8.14 24.46 -0.84
N VAL A 71 8.59 24.57 -2.08
CA VAL A 71 10.02 24.47 -2.43
C VAL A 71 10.68 25.82 -2.12
N SER A 72 11.86 25.79 -1.53
CA SER A 72 12.67 26.99 -1.28
C SER A 72 13.15 27.58 -2.61
N GLY A 73 12.44 28.60 -3.10
CA GLY A 73 12.68 29.31 -4.35
C GLY A 73 11.44 30.09 -4.77
N LEU A 74 11.62 31.31 -5.30
CA LEU A 74 10.53 32.23 -5.66
C LEU A 74 9.52 31.54 -6.60
N PHE A 75 8.25 31.47 -6.18
CA PHE A 75 7.07 31.08 -6.99
C PHE A 75 6.97 29.65 -7.57
N CYS A 76 7.72 28.66 -7.09
CA CYS A 76 7.50 27.26 -7.51
C CYS A 76 6.63 26.47 -6.52
N LEU A 77 5.31 26.65 -6.61
CA LEU A 77 4.34 25.79 -5.91
C LEU A 77 4.27 24.43 -6.62
N HIS A 78 4.80 23.39 -5.98
CA HIS A 78 4.57 22.01 -6.39
C HIS A 78 3.38 21.46 -5.64
N PHE A 79 2.53 20.68 -6.29
CA PHE A 79 1.46 19.96 -5.62
C PHE A 79 1.45 18.51 -6.07
N ASN A 80 1.12 17.62 -5.13
CA ASN A 80 0.97 16.20 -5.36
C ASN A 80 -0.36 15.72 -4.79
N TYR A 81 -0.90 14.67 -5.38
CA TYR A 81 -2.09 14.00 -4.89
C TYR A 81 -1.68 12.86 -3.96
N ARG A 82 -2.06 12.94 -2.69
CA ARG A 82 -1.71 11.96 -1.68
C ARG A 82 -2.89 11.13 -1.26
N PHE A 83 -2.66 9.84 -1.14
CA PHE A 83 -3.63 8.86 -0.69
C PHE A 83 -3.08 8.07 0.51
N LYS A 84 -3.95 7.73 1.46
CA LYS A 84 -3.58 6.97 2.67
C LYS A 84 -4.54 5.82 2.93
N LEU A 85 -3.97 4.67 3.27
CA LEU A 85 -4.66 3.45 3.65
C LEU A 85 -4.23 2.98 5.03
N LYS A 86 -5.16 2.37 5.75
CA LYS A 86 -4.86 1.67 7.00
C LYS A 86 -4.55 0.21 6.69
N LEU A 87 -3.34 -0.23 7.02
CA LEU A 87 -2.94 -1.62 6.87
C LEU A 87 -2.98 -2.34 8.21
N TYR A 88 -3.52 -3.55 8.20
CA TYR A 88 -3.46 -4.44 9.34
C TYR A 88 -2.08 -5.11 9.41
N LEU A 89 -1.56 -5.24 10.63
CA LEU A 89 -0.22 -5.73 10.94
C LEU A 89 0.09 -7.10 10.30
N PHE A 90 -0.93 -7.95 10.17
CA PHE A 90 -0.82 -9.29 9.60
C PHE A 90 -0.29 -9.29 8.16
N LEU A 91 -0.77 -8.37 7.32
CA LEU A 91 -0.36 -8.30 5.93
C LEU A 91 1.12 -7.92 5.79
N ILE A 92 1.58 -7.03 6.65
CA ILE A 92 2.96 -6.54 6.64
C ILE A 92 3.92 -7.62 7.12
N ILE A 93 3.52 -8.42 8.11
CA ILE A 93 4.30 -9.58 8.55
C ILE A 93 4.47 -10.58 7.41
N ILE A 94 3.42 -10.85 6.63
CA ILE A 94 3.50 -11.74 5.46
C ILE A 94 4.46 -11.17 4.42
N ILE A 95 4.34 -9.89 4.08
CA ILE A 95 5.18 -9.25 3.05
C ILE A 95 6.65 -9.24 3.49
N ILE A 96 6.96 -8.79 4.71
CA ILE A 96 8.33 -8.72 5.23
C ILE A 96 8.94 -10.13 5.33
N SER A 97 8.17 -11.11 5.82
CA SER A 97 8.63 -12.49 5.90
C SER A 97 8.93 -13.05 4.52
N SER A 98 8.09 -12.75 3.52
CA SER A 98 8.30 -13.18 2.14
C SER A 98 9.54 -12.55 1.52
N MET A 99 9.75 -11.25 1.69
CA MET A 99 10.95 -10.55 1.17
C MET A 99 12.23 -11.05 1.83
N LYS A 100 12.23 -11.24 3.16
CA LYS A 100 13.40 -11.75 3.89
C LYS A 100 13.77 -13.17 3.46
N LEU A 101 12.78 -13.98 3.10
CA LEU A 101 12.98 -15.34 2.61
C LEU A 101 13.55 -15.38 1.18
N ILE A 102 13.07 -14.50 0.30
CA ILE A 102 13.61 -14.32 -1.06
C ILE A 102 15.09 -13.91 -1.00
N MET A 103 15.45 -13.01 -0.09
CA MET A 103 16.83 -12.55 0.06
C MET A 103 17.77 -13.61 0.67
N ASN A 104 17.26 -14.53 1.50
CA ASN A 104 18.10 -15.51 2.21
C ASN A 104 18.25 -16.87 1.52
N HIS A 105 17.40 -17.24 0.56
CA HIS A 105 17.46 -18.56 -0.05
C HIS A 105 17.35 -18.50 -1.58
N GLY A 106 18.49 -18.73 -2.27
CA GLY A 106 18.56 -19.01 -3.71
C GLY A 106 17.92 -20.35 -4.13
N ASN A 107 17.04 -20.95 -3.31
CA ASN A 107 16.43 -22.24 -3.59
C ASN A 107 14.92 -22.09 -3.88
N ILE A 108 14.64 -21.86 -5.16
CA ILE A 108 13.33 -21.54 -5.75
C ILE A 108 12.22 -22.54 -5.36
N LYS A 109 12.54 -23.81 -5.07
CA LYS A 109 11.55 -24.84 -4.73
C LYS A 109 10.85 -24.60 -3.39
N LYS A 110 11.55 -24.06 -2.38
CA LYS A 110 10.95 -23.70 -1.08
C LYS A 110 10.07 -22.44 -1.20
N LEU A 111 10.44 -21.53 -2.11
CA LEU A 111 9.69 -20.32 -2.37
C LEU A 111 8.30 -20.63 -2.94
N TYR A 112 8.19 -21.58 -3.88
CA TYR A 112 6.90 -22.00 -4.45
C TYR A 112 5.94 -22.56 -3.39
N LEU A 113 6.43 -23.38 -2.47
CA LEU A 113 5.62 -24.01 -1.42
C LEU A 113 5.05 -22.97 -0.45
N ILE A 114 5.83 -21.92 -0.17
CA ILE A 114 5.43 -20.81 0.71
C ILE A 114 4.52 -19.83 -0.01
N ILE A 115 4.81 -19.49 -1.28
CA ILE A 115 3.90 -18.71 -2.12
C ILE A 115 2.56 -19.41 -2.24
N PHE A 116 2.55 -20.73 -2.45
CA PHE A 116 1.33 -21.55 -2.47
C PHE A 116 0.57 -21.47 -1.14
N TRP A 117 1.25 -21.56 0.00
CA TRP A 117 0.63 -21.47 1.32
C TRP A 117 0.05 -20.07 1.62
N ILE A 118 0.75 -19.02 1.19
CA ILE A 118 0.31 -17.63 1.27
C ILE A 118 -0.90 -17.39 0.34
N LEU A 119 -0.85 -17.89 -0.90
CA LEU A 119 -2.00 -17.81 -1.82
C LEU A 119 -3.20 -18.57 -1.28
N TRP A 120 -2.99 -19.76 -0.72
CA TRP A 120 -4.05 -20.60 -0.14
C TRP A 120 -4.75 -19.87 1.01
N THR A 121 -3.99 -19.29 1.94
CA THR A 121 -4.54 -18.53 3.08
C THR A 121 -5.12 -17.17 2.70
N LEU A 122 -4.80 -16.63 1.53
CA LEU A 122 -5.39 -15.39 1.01
C LEU A 122 -6.65 -15.63 0.17
N LEU A 123 -6.83 -16.83 -0.39
CA LEU A 123 -7.95 -17.18 -1.28
C LEU A 123 -9.05 -18.00 -0.61
N PHE A 124 -8.74 -18.72 0.47
CA PHE A 124 -9.66 -19.58 1.24
C PHE A 124 -9.55 -19.32 2.73
#